data_AF-A4FF95-F1
#
_entry.id   AF-A4FF95-F1
#
_cell.length_a   1.000
_cell.length_b   1.000
_cell.length_c   1.000
_cell.angle_alpha   90.00
_cell.angle_beta   90.00
_cell.angle_gamma   90.00
#
_symmetry.space_group_name_H-M   'P 1'
#
loop_
_entity.id
_entity.type
_entity.pdbx_description
1 polymer ?
#
loop_
_entity_poly.entity_id
_entity_poly.type
_entity_poly.pdbx_seq_one_letter_code
_entity_poly.pdbx_strand_id
1 'polypeptide(L)'
;MVVQARAGVSRGRLLHHFPSREELLVAAAQHLAANRLVRTEERVTSLLDGVPEGPERMDRCIELLWETFQEPPFWAAMELWTAARTNPALAAALRPQERRLRGAIRSVADRIWGPVVCSHPLYPQLREVLFTSMRGAALAYAFEDRPAATDPHLESWKTIARNLLFGG
;
A
#
# COMPACT_ATOMS: atom_id res chain seq x y z
N MET A 1 -1.20 -7.87 -24.00
CA MET A 1 -0.26 -9.01 -24.01
C MET A 1 1.06 -8.62 -23.34
N VAL A 2 1.07 -8.28 -22.03
CA VAL A 2 2.33 -7.92 -21.31
C VAL A 2 2.55 -8.73 -20.02
N VAL A 3 1.58 -9.53 -19.55
CA VAL A 3 1.77 -10.45 -18.40
C VAL A 3 1.74 -11.93 -18.83
N GLN A 4 2.48 -12.31 -19.87
CA GLN A 4 2.62 -13.74 -20.24
C GLN A 4 4.05 -14.28 -20.38
N ALA A 5 5.11 -13.50 -20.14
CA ALA A 5 6.45 -13.95 -20.53
C ALA A 5 7.55 -13.78 -19.46
N ARG A 6 7.30 -14.05 -18.16
CA ARG A 6 8.39 -14.03 -17.17
C ARG A 6 8.27 -14.92 -15.93
N ALA A 7 7.59 -16.06 -16.05
CA ALA A 7 7.61 -17.08 -15.01
C ALA A 7 7.89 -18.46 -15.63
N GLY A 8 9.18 -18.79 -15.77
CA GLY A 8 9.63 -20.13 -16.14
C GLY A 8 9.34 -21.12 -15.01
N VAL A 9 8.09 -21.57 -14.88
CA VAL A 9 7.69 -22.54 -13.85
C VAL A 9 7.02 -23.73 -14.52
N SER A 10 7.63 -24.90 -14.31
CA SER A 10 7.18 -26.18 -14.87
C SER A 10 5.76 -26.56 -14.39
N ARG A 11 5.00 -27.13 -15.33
CA ARG A 11 3.53 -27.28 -15.36
C ARG A 11 2.93 -28.32 -14.39
N GLY A 12 3.71 -28.96 -13.51
CA GLY A 12 3.36 -30.28 -12.97
C GLY A 12 2.94 -30.43 -11.50
N ARG A 13 3.08 -29.43 -10.62
CA ARG A 13 2.86 -29.64 -9.17
C ARG A 13 2.03 -28.58 -8.43
N LEU A 14 1.77 -27.42 -9.04
CA LEU A 14 1.05 -26.30 -8.41
C LEU A 14 -0.48 -26.36 -8.57
N LEU A 15 -0.98 -27.15 -9.52
CA LEU A 15 -2.42 -27.25 -9.84
C LEU A 15 -3.25 -28.03 -8.79
N HIS A 16 -2.60 -28.74 -7.86
CA HIS A 16 -3.32 -29.39 -6.75
C HIS A 16 -3.74 -28.40 -5.65
N HIS A 17 -3.06 -27.25 -5.53
CA HIS A 17 -3.35 -26.24 -4.51
C HIS A 17 -4.06 -25.01 -5.07
N PHE A 18 -3.91 -24.74 -6.37
CA PHE A 18 -4.56 -23.64 -7.08
C PHE A 18 -5.35 -24.18 -8.27
N PRO A 19 -6.68 -24.31 -8.16
CA PRO A 19 -7.55 -24.80 -9.22
C PRO A 19 -7.49 -24.01 -10.54
N SER A 20 -6.92 -22.80 -10.56
CA SER A 20 -6.71 -22.03 -11.79
C SER A 20 -5.35 -21.31 -11.86
N ARG A 21 -4.96 -20.94 -13.09
CA ARG A 21 -3.76 -20.12 -13.36
C ARG A 21 -3.88 -18.74 -12.72
N GLU A 22 -5.08 -18.17 -12.74
CA GLU A 22 -5.42 -16.88 -12.16
C GLU A 22 -5.19 -16.88 -10.65
N GLU A 23 -5.63 -17.93 -9.95
CA GLU A 23 -5.40 -18.08 -8.52
C GLU A 23 -3.92 -18.20 -8.17
N LEU A 24 -3.15 -18.95 -8.97
CA LEU A 24 -1.70 -19.06 -8.77
C LEU A 24 -0.99 -17.70 -8.94
N LEU A 25 -1.34 -16.94 -9.99
CA LEU A 25 -0.77 -15.61 -10.24
C LEU A 25 -1.12 -14.62 -9.12
N VAL A 26 -2.38 -14.61 -8.69
CA VAL A 26 -2.82 -13.76 -7.58
C VAL A 26 -2.10 -14.15 -6.29
N ALA A 27 -2.01 -15.43 -5.97
CA ALA A 27 -1.33 -15.91 -4.77
C ALA A 27 0.16 -15.54 -4.78
N ALA A 28 0.84 -15.68 -5.91
CA ALA A 28 2.24 -15.31 -6.06
C ALA A 28 2.46 -13.79 -5.90
N ALA A 29 1.65 -12.96 -6.56
CA ALA A 29 1.73 -11.50 -6.45
C ALA A 29 1.50 -11.03 -5.00
N GLN A 30 0.56 -11.65 -4.30
CA GLN A 30 0.21 -11.31 -2.92
C GLN A 30 1.27 -11.79 -1.93
N HIS A 31 1.90 -12.94 -2.16
CA HIS A 31 3.05 -13.38 -1.37
C HIS A 31 4.23 -12.40 -1.49
N LEU A 32 4.51 -11.91 -2.69
CA LEU A 32 5.55 -10.88 -2.91
C LEU A 32 5.19 -9.56 -2.23
N ALA A 33 3.93 -9.12 -2.31
CA ALA A 33 3.45 -7.92 -1.63
C ALA A 33 3.57 -8.03 -0.11
N ALA A 34 3.21 -9.17 0.48
CA ALA A 34 3.35 -9.42 1.91
C ALA A 34 4.83 -9.40 2.36
N ASN A 35 5.73 -10.05 1.62
CA ASN A 35 7.16 -10.01 1.92
C ASN A 35 7.76 -8.60 1.79
N ARG A 36 7.27 -7.81 0.82
CA ARG A 36 7.67 -6.41 0.68
C ARG A 36 7.20 -5.57 1.86
N LEU A 37 5.97 -5.78 2.31
CA LEU A 37 5.41 -5.06 3.44
C LEU A 37 6.25 -5.22 4.71
N VAL A 38 6.77 -6.44 4.99
CA VAL A 38 7.70 -6.67 6.11
C VAL A 38 8.96 -5.83 5.98
N ARG A 39 9.57 -5.78 4.80
CA ARG A 39 10.77 -4.94 4.56
C ARG A 39 10.48 -3.45 4.69
N THR A 40 9.30 -3.01 4.23
CA THR A 40 8.85 -1.62 4.39
C THR A 40 8.68 -1.29 5.87
N GLU A 41 8.08 -2.19 6.65
CA GLU A 41 7.92 -2.02 8.10
C GLU A 41 9.29 -1.90 8.80
N GLU A 42 10.23 -2.80 8.52
CA GLU A 42 11.58 -2.76 9.08
C GLU A 42 12.28 -1.43 8.76
N ARG A 43 12.24 -1.01 7.48
CA ARG A 43 12.82 0.25 7.02
C ARG A 43 12.20 1.45 7.74
N VAL A 44 10.87 1.53 7.79
CA VAL A 44 10.17 2.67 8.39
C VAL A 44 10.40 2.71 9.90
N THR A 45 10.37 1.56 10.58
CA THR A 45 10.67 1.47 12.02
C THR A 45 12.06 1.99 12.32
N SER A 46 13.07 1.61 11.53
CA SER A 46 14.43 2.12 11.68
C SER A 46 14.55 3.62 11.41
N LEU A 47 13.82 4.16 10.43
CA LEU A 47 13.85 5.60 10.10
C LEU A 47 13.11 6.46 11.12
N LEU A 48 12.23 5.86 11.92
CA LEU A 48 11.48 6.51 12.98
C LEU A 48 12.07 6.24 14.37
N ASP A 49 13.20 5.54 14.45
CA ASP A 49 13.88 5.31 15.71
C ASP A 49 14.37 6.63 16.31
N GLY A 50 14.11 6.82 17.61
CA GLY A 50 14.39 8.08 18.30
C GLY A 50 13.50 9.28 17.94
N VAL A 51 12.55 9.15 17.01
CA VAL A 51 11.58 10.23 16.69
C VAL A 51 10.42 10.20 17.71
N PRO A 52 10.24 11.24 18.54
CA PRO A 52 9.19 11.27 19.56
C PRO A 52 7.78 11.14 18.98
N GLU A 53 6.84 10.56 19.72
CA GLU A 53 5.44 10.55 19.30
C GLU A 53 4.88 11.97 19.22
N GLY A 54 4.00 12.21 18.25
CA GLY A 54 3.38 13.51 18.04
C GLY A 54 3.31 13.93 16.57
N PRO A 55 3.05 15.22 16.31
CA PRO A 55 2.89 15.77 14.96
C PRO A 55 4.10 15.54 14.05
N GLU A 56 5.34 15.65 14.55
CA GLU A 56 6.55 15.48 13.74
C GLU A 56 6.72 14.04 13.26
N ARG A 57 6.47 13.05 14.14
CA ARG A 57 6.48 11.63 13.76
C ARG A 57 5.39 11.34 12.74
N MET A 58 4.20 11.91 12.93
CA MET A 58 3.09 11.76 11.98
C MET A 58 3.48 12.32 10.60
N ASP A 59 4.07 13.51 10.53
CA ASP A 59 4.52 14.09 9.26
C ASP A 59 5.55 13.20 8.57
N ARG A 60 6.51 12.64 9.33
CA ARG A 60 7.49 11.69 8.79
C ARG A 60 6.83 10.39 8.31
N CYS A 61 5.81 9.91 9.01
CA CYS A 61 5.03 8.75 8.58
C CYS A 61 4.28 9.02 7.27
N ILE A 62 3.73 10.22 7.07
CA ILE A 62 3.05 10.63 5.83
C ILE A 62 4.02 10.60 4.64
N GLU A 63 5.23 11.14 4.83
CA GLU A 63 6.29 11.10 3.81
C GLU A 63 6.65 9.67 3.41
N LEU A 64 6.94 8.83 4.42
CA LEU A 64 7.33 7.44 4.19
C LEU A 64 6.19 6.62 3.58
N LEU A 65 4.94 6.89 3.96
CA LEU A 65 3.77 6.28 3.34
C LEU A 65 3.67 6.68 1.87
N TRP A 66 3.85 7.96 1.54
CA TRP A 66 3.80 8.45 0.17
C TRP A 66 4.85 7.78 -0.74
N GLU A 67 6.07 7.60 -0.25
CA GLU A 67 7.13 6.88 -0.99
C GLU A 67 6.64 5.49 -1.46
N THR A 68 5.84 4.78 -0.66
CA THR A 68 5.36 3.43 -1.01
C THR A 68 4.46 3.40 -2.24
N PHE A 69 3.75 4.50 -2.53
CA PHE A 69 2.88 4.61 -3.71
C PHE A 69 3.66 4.77 -5.02
N GLN A 70 4.95 5.09 -4.94
CA GLN A 70 5.84 5.17 -6.11
C GLN A 70 6.63 3.88 -6.34
N GLU A 71 6.53 2.90 -5.43
CA GLU A 71 7.25 1.64 -5.56
C GLU A 71 6.56 0.70 -6.57
N PRO A 72 7.32 -0.17 -7.27
CA PRO A 72 6.77 -1.15 -8.23
C PRO A 72 5.58 -2.01 -7.76
N PRO A 73 5.48 -2.43 -6.48
CA PRO A 73 4.33 -3.19 -5.99
C PRO A 73 2.99 -2.46 -6.12
N PHE A 74 2.99 -1.13 -5.99
CA PHE A 74 1.77 -0.33 -6.17
C PHE A 74 1.24 -0.48 -7.60
N TRP A 75 2.10 -0.30 -8.60
CA TRP A 75 1.73 -0.43 -10.01
C TRP A 75 1.28 -1.84 -10.39
N ALA A 76 1.98 -2.87 -9.87
CA ALA A 76 1.55 -4.25 -10.05
C ALA A 76 0.14 -4.52 -9.48
N ALA A 77 -0.19 -3.92 -8.33
CA ALA A 77 -1.53 -4.01 -7.77
C ALA A 77 -2.56 -3.28 -8.67
N MET A 78 -2.23 -2.10 -9.19
CA MET A 78 -3.12 -1.34 -10.07
C MET A 78 -3.42 -2.05 -11.40
N GLU A 79 -2.41 -2.69 -12.01
CA GLU A 79 -2.59 -3.53 -13.19
C GLU A 79 -3.53 -4.71 -12.89
N LEU A 80 -3.33 -5.37 -11.76
CA LEU A 80 -4.14 -6.51 -11.33
C LEU A 80 -5.59 -6.10 -11.05
N TRP A 81 -5.81 -4.96 -10.39
CA TRP A 81 -7.15 -4.41 -10.13
C TRP A 81 -7.85 -4.03 -11.44
N THR A 82 -7.11 -3.43 -12.37
CA THR A 82 -7.63 -3.06 -13.69
C THR A 82 -8.04 -4.30 -14.49
N ALA A 83 -7.22 -5.35 -14.48
CA ALA A 83 -7.53 -6.62 -15.13
C ALA A 83 -8.73 -7.33 -14.49
N ALA A 84 -8.82 -7.30 -13.15
CA ALA A 84 -9.93 -7.91 -12.42
C ALA A 84 -11.29 -7.27 -12.74
N ARG A 85 -11.32 -5.99 -13.14
CA ARG A 85 -12.56 -5.27 -13.47
C ARG A 85 -13.34 -5.92 -14.63
N THR A 86 -12.66 -6.58 -15.56
CA THR A 86 -13.27 -7.24 -16.72
C THR A 86 -13.15 -8.77 -16.69
N ASN A 87 -12.54 -9.34 -15.64
CA ASN A 87 -12.39 -10.78 -15.45
C ASN A 87 -12.99 -11.20 -14.10
N PRO A 88 -14.25 -11.69 -14.06
CA PRO A 88 -14.92 -12.09 -12.83
C PRO A 88 -14.20 -13.18 -12.04
N ALA A 89 -13.56 -14.14 -12.72
CA ALA A 89 -12.80 -15.21 -12.07
C ALA A 89 -11.57 -14.65 -11.35
N LEU A 90 -10.83 -13.75 -12.00
CA LEU A 90 -9.71 -13.04 -11.39
C LEU A 90 -10.18 -12.18 -10.21
N ALA A 91 -11.31 -11.46 -10.34
CA ALA A 91 -11.87 -10.67 -9.25
C ALA A 91 -12.24 -11.54 -8.04
N ALA A 92 -12.83 -12.71 -8.28
CA ALA A 92 -13.17 -13.66 -7.22
C ALA A 92 -11.93 -14.16 -6.48
N ALA A 93 -10.86 -14.53 -7.21
CA ALA A 93 -9.59 -14.95 -6.63
C ALA A 93 -8.87 -13.82 -5.87
N LEU A 94 -8.96 -12.58 -6.37
CA LEU A 94 -8.25 -11.42 -5.83
C LEU A 94 -8.87 -10.87 -4.54
N ARG A 95 -10.20 -10.81 -4.45
CA ARG A 95 -10.95 -10.24 -3.31
C ARG A 95 -10.45 -10.71 -1.92
N PRO A 96 -10.32 -12.02 -1.63
CA PRO A 96 -9.88 -12.46 -0.31
C PRO A 96 -8.43 -12.08 0.00
N GLN A 97 -7.54 -12.12 -1.00
CA GLN A 97 -6.14 -11.76 -0.78
C GLN A 97 -5.97 -10.25 -0.57
N GLU A 98 -6.70 -9.44 -1.34
CA GLU A 98 -6.76 -8.00 -1.15
C GLU A 98 -7.26 -7.60 0.25
N ARG A 99 -8.26 -8.32 0.79
CA ARG A 99 -8.70 -8.08 2.17
C ARG A 99 -7.58 -8.38 3.18
N ARG A 100 -6.83 -9.47 2.99
CA ARG A 100 -5.70 -9.83 3.86
C ARG A 100 -4.58 -8.79 3.77
N LEU A 101 -4.20 -8.40 2.56
CA LEU A 101 -3.16 -7.38 2.34
C LEU A 101 -3.56 -6.03 2.93
N ARG A 102 -4.81 -5.58 2.72
CA ARG A 102 -5.31 -4.35 3.37
C ARG A 102 -5.27 -4.42 4.89
N GLY A 103 -5.62 -5.56 5.47
CA GLY A 103 -5.50 -5.78 6.91
C GLY A 103 -4.05 -5.69 7.40
N ALA A 104 -3.12 -6.31 6.67
CA ALA A 104 -1.69 -6.25 6.99
C ALA A 104 -1.13 -4.83 6.87
N ILE A 105 -1.42 -4.12 5.77
CA ILE A 105 -1.02 -2.72 5.56
C ILE A 105 -1.55 -1.84 6.69
N ARG A 106 -2.84 -2.00 7.06
CA ARG A 106 -3.41 -1.26 8.20
C ARG A 106 -2.66 -1.55 9.48
N SER A 107 -2.39 -2.82 9.77
CA SER A 107 -1.69 -3.22 10.99
C SER A 107 -0.27 -2.63 11.07
N VAL A 108 0.45 -2.60 9.95
CA VAL A 108 1.77 -1.96 9.84
C VAL A 108 1.65 -0.45 10.00
N ALA A 109 0.70 0.18 9.33
CA ALA A 109 0.45 1.61 9.46
C ALA A 109 0.16 1.97 10.92
N ASP A 110 -0.76 1.27 11.59
CA ASP A 110 -1.13 1.51 12.99
C ASP A 110 0.11 1.44 13.92
N ARG A 111 1.05 0.50 13.68
CA ARG A 111 2.32 0.43 14.44
C ARG A 111 3.26 1.59 14.16
N ILE A 112 3.33 2.03 12.91
CA ILE A 112 4.19 3.14 12.45
C ILE A 112 3.72 4.47 13.05
N TRP A 113 2.40 4.75 12.97
CA TRP A 113 1.79 5.97 13.50
C TRP A 113 1.97 6.14 15.01
N GLY A 114 1.98 5.03 15.75
CA GLY A 114 2.12 5.02 17.19
C GLY A 114 0.79 5.27 17.94
N PRO A 115 0.76 4.99 19.25
CA PRO A 115 -0.45 4.98 20.06
C PRO A 115 -1.12 6.36 20.17
N VAL A 116 -0.37 7.47 20.21
CA VAL A 116 -0.96 8.83 20.23
C VAL A 116 -1.89 9.04 19.04
N VAL A 117 -1.41 8.82 17.82
CA VAL A 117 -2.23 9.00 16.60
C VAL A 117 -3.34 7.96 16.54
N CYS A 118 -3.04 6.69 16.80
CA CYS A 118 -4.02 5.60 16.68
C CYS A 118 -5.16 5.66 17.70
N SER A 119 -4.97 6.31 18.84
CA SER A 119 -6.01 6.51 19.86
C SER A 119 -6.99 7.63 19.53
N HIS A 120 -6.67 8.50 18.57
CA HIS A 120 -7.53 9.64 18.23
C HIS A 120 -8.82 9.18 17.52
N PRO A 121 -10.01 9.67 17.89
CA PRO A 121 -11.28 9.23 17.29
C PRO A 121 -11.37 9.42 15.76
N LEU A 122 -10.69 10.43 15.24
CA LEU A 122 -10.67 10.76 13.80
C LEU A 122 -9.57 10.03 13.01
N TYR A 123 -8.74 9.20 13.66
CA TYR A 123 -7.69 8.44 12.98
C TYR A 123 -8.20 7.57 11.82
N PRO A 124 -9.31 6.80 11.95
CA PRO A 124 -9.83 6.03 10.84
C PRO A 124 -10.18 6.90 9.63
N GLN A 125 -10.76 8.08 9.85
CA GLN A 125 -11.09 9.02 8.79
C GLN A 125 -9.82 9.59 8.13
N LEU A 126 -8.83 10.00 8.93
CA LEU A 126 -7.53 10.47 8.41
C LEU A 126 -6.91 9.43 7.49
N ARG A 127 -6.84 8.18 7.96
CA ARG A 127 -6.25 7.08 7.20
C ARG A 127 -6.95 6.89 5.85
N GLU A 128 -8.27 6.83 5.82
CA GLU A 128 -9.00 6.66 4.57
C GLU A 128 -8.76 7.82 3.60
N VAL A 129 -8.76 9.07 4.09
CA VAL A 129 -8.48 10.26 3.28
C VAL A 129 -7.07 10.22 2.69
N LEU A 130 -6.05 9.93 3.50
CA LEU A 130 -4.67 9.82 3.03
C LEU A 130 -4.52 8.73 1.96
N PHE A 131 -4.98 7.51 2.23
CA PHE A 131 -4.80 6.38 1.31
C PHE A 131 -5.56 6.57 -0.01
N THR A 132 -6.75 7.15 0.01
CA THR A 132 -7.53 7.41 -1.20
C THR A 132 -6.94 8.56 -2.00
N SER A 133 -6.53 9.64 -1.34
CA SER A 133 -5.90 10.80 -1.96
C SER A 133 -4.55 10.45 -2.58
N MET A 134 -3.65 9.80 -1.84
CA MET A 134 -2.34 9.36 -2.34
C MET A 134 -2.48 8.40 -3.52
N ARG A 135 -3.39 7.42 -3.46
CA ARG A 135 -3.66 6.53 -4.60
C ARG A 135 -4.08 7.32 -5.85
N GLY A 136 -4.98 8.28 -5.68
CA GLY A 136 -5.43 9.14 -6.77
C GLY A 136 -4.29 9.96 -7.38
N ALA A 137 -3.47 10.58 -6.53
CA ALA A 137 -2.30 11.34 -6.95
C ALA A 137 -1.29 10.46 -7.70
N ALA A 138 -0.94 9.30 -7.15
CA ALA A 138 -0.01 8.36 -7.78
C ALA A 138 -0.49 7.89 -9.17
N LEU A 139 -1.80 7.66 -9.33
CA LEU A 139 -2.38 7.32 -10.63
C LEU A 139 -2.29 8.46 -11.64
N ALA A 140 -2.42 9.71 -11.20
CA ALA A 140 -2.24 10.88 -12.07
C ALA A 140 -0.78 10.98 -12.57
N TYR A 141 0.19 10.51 -11.79
CA TYR A 141 1.61 10.50 -12.14
C TYR A 141 2.07 9.26 -12.91
N ALA A 142 1.16 8.44 -13.43
CA ALA A 142 1.51 7.21 -14.16
C ALA A 142 2.49 7.43 -15.33
N PHE A 143 2.52 8.64 -15.89
CA PHE A 143 3.33 9.01 -17.04
C PHE A 143 4.26 10.21 -16.75
N GLU A 144 4.38 10.61 -15.49
CA GLU A 144 5.20 11.74 -15.05
C GLU A 144 6.23 11.26 -14.03
N ASP A 145 7.48 11.68 -14.19
CA ASP A 145 8.49 11.45 -13.15
C ASP A 145 8.33 12.52 -12.08
N ARG A 146 7.76 12.11 -10.94
CA ARG A 146 7.50 13.01 -9.81
C ARG A 146 8.12 12.46 -8.53
N PRO A 147 9.29 12.98 -8.10
CA PRO A 147 9.94 12.52 -6.89
C PRO A 147 9.06 12.72 -5.65
N ALA A 148 8.89 11.66 -4.85
CA ALA A 148 8.05 11.68 -3.65
C ALA A 148 8.37 12.84 -2.69
N ALA A 149 9.66 13.13 -2.50
CA ALA A 149 10.14 14.14 -1.57
C ALA A 149 9.74 15.58 -1.93
N THR A 150 9.44 15.85 -3.21
CA THR A 150 9.09 17.19 -3.71
C THR A 150 7.64 17.28 -4.18
N ASP A 151 6.80 16.34 -3.75
CA ASP A 151 5.40 16.30 -4.17
C ASP A 151 4.60 17.48 -3.56
N PRO A 152 3.84 18.25 -4.36
CA PRO A 152 3.09 19.40 -3.84
C PRO A 152 1.95 19.00 -2.89
N HIS A 153 1.46 17.76 -2.94
CA HIS A 153 0.41 17.29 -2.05
C HIS A 153 0.94 16.94 -0.66
N LEU A 154 2.26 16.78 -0.49
CA LEU A 154 2.86 16.35 0.77
C LEU A 154 2.51 17.31 1.92
N GLU A 155 2.70 18.60 1.74
CA GLU A 155 2.34 19.61 2.75
C GLU A 155 0.83 19.71 2.97
N SER A 156 0.03 19.41 1.94
CA SER A 156 -1.43 19.37 2.07
C SER A 156 -1.87 18.21 2.96
N TRP A 157 -1.32 17.01 2.76
CA TRP A 157 -1.62 15.84 3.59
C TRP A 157 -1.20 16.04 5.04
N LYS A 158 0.00 16.57 5.27
CA LYS A 158 0.49 16.92 6.62
C LYS A 158 -0.42 17.93 7.31
N THR A 159 -0.83 18.99 6.60
CA THR A 159 -1.72 20.01 7.13
C THR A 159 -3.10 19.45 7.49
N ILE A 160 -3.67 18.61 6.61
CA ILE A 160 -4.94 17.92 6.90
C ILE A 160 -4.80 17.06 8.15
N ALA A 161 -3.72 16.29 8.26
CA ALA A 161 -3.47 15.42 9.40
C ALA A 161 -3.32 16.20 10.71
N ARG A 162 -2.52 17.27 10.70
CA ARG A 162 -2.33 18.17 11.85
C ARG A 162 -3.64 18.79 12.29
N ASN A 163 -4.40 19.38 11.36
CA ASN A 163 -5.67 20.02 11.68
C ASN A 163 -6.70 19.03 12.22
N LEU A 164 -6.74 17.80 11.68
CA LEU A 164 -7.74 16.82 12.05
C LEU A 164 -7.46 16.15 13.41
N LEU A 165 -6.19 15.98 13.79
CA LEU A 165 -5.81 15.26 15.02
C LEU A 165 -5.26 16.16 16.13
N PHE A 166 -4.74 17.33 15.78
CA PHE A 166 -4.05 18.25 16.70
C PHE A 166 -4.53 19.69 16.57
N GLY A 167 -5.50 19.97 15.68
CA GLY A 167 -6.16 21.27 15.55
C GLY A 167 -7.21 21.45 16.62
N GLY A 168 -6.77 21.82 17.83
CA GLY A 168 -7.60 22.31 18.94
C GLY A 168 -7.16 23.71 19.33
#